data_AF-A0A0C1RUR3-F1
#
_entry.id   AF-A0A0C1RUR3-F1
#
_cell.length_a   1.000
_cell.length_b   1.000
_cell.length_c   1.000
_cell.angle_alpha   90.00
_cell.angle_beta   90.00
_cell.angle_gamma   90.00
#
_symmetry.space_group_name_H-M   'P 1'
#
loop_
_entity.id
_entity.type
_entity.pdbx_description
1 polymer ?
#
loop_
_entity_poly.entity_id
_entity_poly.type
_entity_poly.pdbx_seq_one_letter_code
_entity_poly.pdbx_strand_id
1 'polypeptide(L)'
;MLFSRFESSIVASTSSDHAQPADTFPNASLEPEDLIEFPKLSKPIQLLITKALALTHQNLTYLYGSADPKEGGMDCSGFIYYLLTQIGLKDVPRSASQIYSWVRKEGLFKVVLSNNQESFELSELEPGDLLFWIGTYPTTNDPPITHVMIYLGHEKQTGERVMVGSSDGRTYHGKRRWGVSVFDLFMKFANPHYHLNSSTKFIGYGKIPGIEKLEEN
;
A
#
# COMPACT_ATOMS: atom_id res chain seq x y z
N MET A 1 -25.04 -47.41 16.88
CA MET A 1 -25.73 -46.17 17.30
C MET A 1 -24.86 -45.54 18.39
N LEU A 2 -24.19 -44.40 18.28
CA LEU A 2 -24.17 -43.25 17.36
C LEU A 2 -22.70 -42.83 17.12
N PHE A 3 -22.37 -42.41 15.90
CA PHE A 3 -21.15 -41.65 15.61
C PHE A 3 -21.41 -40.16 15.91
N SER A 4 -20.61 -39.53 16.78
CA SER A 4 -20.64 -38.08 17.00
C SER A 4 -19.70 -37.42 15.99
N ARG A 5 -20.28 -36.79 14.96
CA ARG A 5 -19.56 -35.91 14.03
C ARG A 5 -19.22 -34.61 14.75
N PHE A 6 -17.94 -34.28 14.85
CA PHE A 6 -17.51 -32.91 15.09
C PHE A 6 -17.65 -32.15 13.76
N GLU A 7 -18.70 -31.34 13.64
CA GLU A 7 -18.78 -30.33 12.58
C GLU A 7 -17.80 -29.21 12.92
N SER A 8 -16.72 -29.14 12.14
CA SER A 8 -15.83 -27.98 12.11
C SER A 8 -16.60 -26.85 11.41
N SER A 9 -17.09 -25.88 12.18
CA SER A 9 -17.71 -24.68 11.63
C SER A 9 -16.61 -23.84 10.97
N ILE A 10 -16.48 -23.98 9.65
CA ILE A 10 -15.75 -23.02 8.83
C ILE A 10 -16.51 -21.71 8.95
N VAL A 11 -15.97 -20.78 9.75
CA VAL A 11 -16.41 -19.39 9.74
C VAL A 11 -15.90 -18.80 8.44
N ALA A 12 -16.70 -18.90 7.39
CA ALA A 12 -16.49 -18.14 6.18
C ALA A 12 -16.56 -16.66 6.55
N SER A 13 -15.42 -15.97 6.47
CA SER A 13 -15.36 -14.53 6.58
C SER A 13 -16.18 -13.94 5.44
N THR A 14 -17.36 -13.43 5.78
CA THR A 14 -18.24 -12.72 4.87
C THR A 14 -17.45 -11.60 4.20
N SER A 15 -17.40 -11.62 2.87
CA SER A 15 -17.00 -10.48 2.04
C SER A 15 -17.71 -9.24 2.58
N SER A 16 -16.94 -8.26 3.04
CA SER A 16 -17.48 -6.98 3.50
C SER A 16 -17.95 -6.19 2.29
N ASP A 17 -19.16 -6.49 1.85
CA ASP A 17 -19.94 -5.70 0.88
C ASP A 17 -20.46 -4.45 1.59
N HIS A 18 -19.53 -3.65 2.14
CA HIS A 18 -19.85 -2.34 2.67
C HIS A 18 -20.05 -1.43 1.48
N ALA A 19 -21.32 -1.07 1.21
CA ALA A 19 -21.66 -0.01 0.28
C ALA A 19 -20.76 1.20 0.56
N GLN A 20 -20.05 1.67 -0.48
CA GLN A 20 -19.11 2.78 -0.35
C GLN A 20 -19.84 3.99 0.25
N PRO A 21 -19.24 4.69 1.23
CA PRO A 21 -19.80 5.91 1.75
C PRO A 21 -20.07 6.94 0.66
N ALA A 22 -21.13 7.73 0.82
CA ALA A 22 -21.63 8.68 -0.19
C ALA A 22 -20.62 9.79 -0.58
N ASP A 23 -19.57 10.01 0.22
CA ASP A 23 -18.48 10.97 0.03
C ASP A 23 -17.23 10.36 -0.65
N THR A 24 -17.37 9.19 -1.28
CA THR A 24 -16.28 8.54 -2.02
C THR A 24 -16.10 9.19 -3.38
N PHE A 25 -14.88 9.65 -3.67
CA PHE A 25 -14.53 10.20 -4.98
C PHE A 25 -13.85 9.13 -5.87
N PRO A 26 -13.88 9.26 -7.21
CA PRO A 26 -13.22 8.33 -8.13
C PRO A 26 -11.73 8.16 -7.83
N ASN A 27 -11.08 7.09 -8.31
CA ASN A 27 -9.66 6.91 -8.08
C ASN A 27 -8.87 8.12 -8.60
N ALA A 28 -7.96 8.62 -7.79
CA ALA A 28 -6.95 9.58 -8.20
C ALA A 28 -5.77 8.86 -8.86
N SER A 29 -5.20 9.53 -9.86
CA SER A 29 -3.99 9.12 -10.58
C SER A 29 -3.06 10.32 -10.72
N LEU A 30 -1.79 10.03 -10.96
CA LEU A 30 -0.74 10.96 -11.34
C LEU A 30 -0.01 10.40 -12.55
N GLU A 31 0.63 11.26 -13.34
CA GLU A 31 1.61 10.83 -14.32
C GLU A 31 3.03 10.85 -13.71
N PRO A 32 3.99 10.07 -14.23
CA PRO A 32 5.35 10.09 -13.71
C PRO A 32 6.01 11.48 -13.71
N GLU A 33 5.69 12.31 -14.70
CA GLU A 33 6.12 13.70 -14.79
C GLU A 33 5.49 14.61 -13.74
N ASP A 34 4.49 14.17 -12.98
CA ASP A 34 3.94 14.94 -11.86
C ASP A 34 4.77 14.76 -10.58
N LEU A 35 5.77 13.87 -10.58
CA LEU A 35 6.62 13.58 -9.41
C LEU A 35 7.98 14.28 -9.53
N ILE A 36 8.41 14.95 -8.46
CA ILE A 36 9.65 15.77 -8.44
C ILE A 36 10.89 14.90 -8.68
N GLU A 37 10.96 13.75 -8.03
CA GLU A 37 12.14 12.89 -8.02
C GLU A 37 12.22 11.97 -9.24
N PHE A 38 11.10 11.70 -9.92
CA PHE A 38 11.00 10.64 -10.93
C PHE A 38 12.11 10.64 -11.99
N PRO A 39 12.50 11.78 -12.60
CA PRO A 39 13.54 11.80 -13.63
C PRO A 39 14.94 11.38 -13.14
N LYS A 40 15.18 11.36 -11.82
CA LYS A 40 16.46 11.02 -11.20
C LYS A 40 16.51 9.59 -10.64
N LEU A 41 15.39 8.87 -10.68
CA LEU A 41 15.29 7.53 -10.14
C LEU A 41 16.01 6.52 -11.03
N SER A 42 16.41 5.39 -10.44
CA SER A 42 16.95 4.26 -11.17
C SER A 42 15.90 3.66 -12.13
N LYS A 43 16.32 2.95 -13.19
CA LYS A 43 15.38 2.45 -14.21
C LYS A 43 14.32 1.49 -13.64
N PRO A 44 14.64 0.57 -12.70
CA PRO A 44 13.66 -0.32 -12.11
C PRO A 44 12.63 0.42 -11.27
N ILE A 45 13.05 1.49 -10.58
CA ILE A 45 12.15 2.31 -9.78
C ILE A 45 11.25 3.15 -10.68
N GLN A 46 11.77 3.70 -11.78
CA GLN A 46 10.93 4.34 -12.79
C GLN A 46 9.89 3.36 -13.34
N LEU A 47 10.29 2.14 -13.70
CA LEU A 47 9.39 1.10 -14.21
C LEU A 47 8.32 0.71 -13.17
N LEU A 48 8.71 0.55 -11.91
CA LEU A 48 7.80 0.27 -10.80
C LEU A 48 6.73 1.35 -10.68
N ILE A 49 7.14 2.62 -10.61
CA ILE A 49 6.24 3.76 -10.44
C ILE A 49 5.33 3.91 -11.66
N THR A 50 5.86 3.81 -12.88
CA THR A 50 5.05 3.89 -14.10
C THR A 50 3.98 2.79 -14.14
N LYS A 51 4.33 1.54 -13.80
CA LYS A 51 3.34 0.45 -13.74
C LYS A 51 2.32 0.64 -12.61
N ALA A 52 2.76 1.16 -11.46
CA ALA A 52 1.88 1.45 -10.34
C ALA A 52 0.83 2.50 -10.69
N LEU A 53 1.24 3.61 -11.31
CA LEU A 53 0.35 4.66 -11.79
C LEU A 53 -0.56 4.16 -12.92
N ALA A 54 -0.07 3.31 -13.83
CA ALA A 54 -0.93 2.72 -14.86
C ALA A 54 -2.12 1.92 -14.28
N LEU A 55 -1.98 1.31 -13.10
CA LEU A 55 -3.09 0.61 -12.42
C LEU A 55 -4.13 1.59 -11.84
N THR A 56 -3.75 2.81 -11.45
CA THR A 56 -4.69 3.78 -10.89
C THR A 56 -5.69 4.31 -11.93
N HIS A 57 -5.38 4.22 -13.22
CA HIS A 57 -6.30 4.55 -14.33
C HIS A 57 -7.34 3.45 -14.62
N GLN A 58 -7.23 2.27 -14.02
CA GLN A 58 -8.12 1.14 -14.31
C GLN A 58 -9.41 1.11 -13.46
N ASN A 59 -9.60 2.12 -12.61
CA ASN A 59 -10.78 2.22 -11.73
C ASN A 59 -11.00 0.96 -10.87
N LEU A 60 -9.90 0.38 -10.39
CA LEU A 60 -9.92 -0.85 -9.58
C LEU A 60 -10.37 -0.52 -8.16
N THR A 61 -11.27 -1.33 -7.64
CA THR A 61 -11.77 -1.22 -6.26
C THR A 61 -10.83 -1.89 -5.25
N TYR A 62 -11.12 -1.75 -3.95
CA TYR A 62 -10.44 -2.52 -2.93
C TYR A 62 -11.13 -3.88 -2.82
N LEU A 63 -10.40 -4.96 -3.10
CA LEU A 63 -10.93 -6.32 -3.05
C LEU A 63 -10.03 -7.20 -2.18
N TYR A 64 -10.49 -7.49 -0.96
CA TYR A 64 -9.75 -8.29 0.01
C TYR A 64 -9.39 -9.67 -0.56
N GLY A 65 -8.12 -10.06 -0.48
CA GLY A 65 -7.63 -11.34 -0.98
C GLY A 65 -7.26 -11.35 -2.47
N SER A 66 -7.61 -10.30 -3.23
CA SER A 66 -7.28 -10.21 -4.65
C SER A 66 -5.88 -9.62 -4.90
N ALA A 67 -5.19 -10.21 -5.87
CA ALA A 67 -3.95 -9.71 -6.46
C ALA A 67 -3.99 -9.68 -8.00
N ASP A 68 -5.16 -9.83 -8.61
CA ASP A 68 -5.33 -9.76 -10.06
C ASP A 68 -6.26 -8.60 -10.40
N PRO A 69 -5.80 -7.57 -11.14
CA PRO A 69 -6.65 -6.45 -11.53
C PRO A 69 -7.87 -6.88 -12.37
N LYS A 70 -7.84 -8.05 -13.01
CA LYS A 70 -8.99 -8.58 -13.77
C LYS A 70 -10.21 -8.89 -12.90
N GLU A 71 -10.01 -9.07 -11.60
CA GLU A 71 -11.09 -9.27 -10.63
C GLU A 71 -11.81 -7.95 -10.27
N GLY A 72 -11.45 -6.83 -10.92
CA GLY A 72 -12.07 -5.51 -10.70
C GLY A 72 -11.60 -4.81 -9.43
N GLY A 73 -10.66 -5.39 -8.69
CA GLY A 73 -10.09 -4.82 -7.49
C GLY A 73 -8.92 -5.64 -6.95
N MET A 74 -8.17 -5.03 -6.03
CA MET A 74 -6.99 -5.63 -5.40
C MET A 74 -6.92 -5.26 -3.92
N ASP A 75 -6.33 -6.10 -3.08
CA ASP A 75 -5.96 -5.71 -1.72
C ASP A 75 -4.59 -5.02 -1.69
N CYS A 76 -4.25 -4.40 -0.55
CA CYS A 76 -3.01 -3.65 -0.40
C CYS A 76 -1.76 -4.47 -0.77
N SER A 77 -1.64 -5.68 -0.24
CA SER A 77 -0.50 -6.56 -0.50
C SER A 77 -0.55 -7.25 -1.87
N GLY A 78 -1.75 -7.44 -2.42
CA GLY A 78 -1.97 -8.00 -3.75
C GLY A 78 -1.53 -7.02 -4.84
N PHE A 79 -1.77 -5.73 -4.63
CA PHE A 79 -1.22 -4.67 -5.47
C PHE A 79 0.32 -4.72 -5.52
N ILE A 80 0.99 -4.83 -4.36
CA ILE A 80 2.46 -4.97 -4.31
C ILE A 80 2.92 -6.24 -5.00
N TYR A 81 2.33 -7.39 -4.65
CA TYR A 81 2.68 -8.69 -5.22
C TYR A 81 2.61 -8.68 -6.75
N TYR A 82 1.50 -8.17 -7.29
CA TYR A 82 1.30 -8.07 -8.73
C TYR A 82 2.35 -7.20 -9.39
N LEU A 83 2.57 -5.97 -8.89
CA LEU A 83 3.52 -5.03 -9.48
C LEU A 83 4.94 -5.58 -9.50
N LEU A 84 5.41 -6.12 -8.36
CA LEU A 84 6.77 -6.64 -8.25
C LEU A 84 6.97 -7.85 -9.17
N THR A 85 5.96 -8.71 -9.29
CA THR A 85 5.98 -9.83 -10.26
C THR A 85 6.02 -9.32 -11.70
N GLN A 86 5.26 -8.26 -12.02
CA GLN A 86 5.20 -7.67 -13.36
C GLN A 86 6.50 -6.98 -13.80
N ILE A 87 7.34 -6.54 -12.86
CA ILE A 87 8.68 -6.02 -13.15
C ILE A 87 9.77 -7.11 -13.11
N GLY A 88 9.39 -8.37 -12.89
CA GLY A 88 10.30 -9.52 -12.99
C GLY A 88 10.93 -9.96 -11.67
N LEU A 89 10.52 -9.41 -10.53
CA LEU A 89 10.93 -9.97 -9.23
C LEU A 89 10.27 -11.34 -9.02
N LYS A 90 11.06 -12.26 -8.48
CA LYS A 90 10.64 -13.62 -8.13
C LYS A 90 10.43 -13.73 -6.64
N ASP A 91 9.66 -14.74 -6.23
CA ASP A 91 9.45 -15.11 -4.82
C ASP A 91 8.91 -13.97 -3.96
N VAL A 92 8.14 -13.06 -4.57
CA VAL A 92 7.50 -11.94 -3.87
C VAL A 92 6.44 -12.49 -2.90
N PRO A 93 6.50 -12.16 -1.60
CA PRO A 93 5.49 -12.66 -0.66
C PRO A 93 4.11 -12.05 -0.91
N ARG A 94 3.05 -12.82 -0.63
CA ARG A 94 1.67 -12.41 -0.96
C ARG A 94 1.02 -11.49 0.08
N SER A 95 1.32 -11.64 1.36
CA SER A 95 0.67 -10.87 2.44
C SER A 95 1.54 -9.73 2.96
N ALA A 96 0.91 -8.67 3.50
CA ALA A 96 1.63 -7.51 4.04
C ALA A 96 2.63 -7.89 5.15
N SER A 97 2.28 -8.81 6.05
CA SER A 97 3.19 -9.30 7.11
C SER A 97 4.38 -10.09 6.56
N GLN A 98 4.19 -10.88 5.50
CA GLN A 98 5.29 -11.60 4.86
C GLN A 98 6.20 -10.66 4.06
N ILE A 99 5.63 -9.66 3.35
CA ILE A 99 6.39 -8.62 2.65
C ILE A 99 7.25 -7.84 3.65
N TYR A 100 6.67 -7.42 4.77
CA TYR A 100 7.41 -6.78 5.84
C TYR A 100 8.54 -7.67 6.38
N SER A 101 8.24 -8.95 6.65
CA SER A 101 9.24 -9.90 7.16
C SER A 101 10.38 -10.11 6.16
N TRP A 102 10.07 -10.11 4.87
CA TRP A 102 11.05 -10.18 3.78
C TRP A 102 11.96 -8.95 3.77
N VAL A 103 11.42 -7.74 3.79
CA VAL A 103 12.21 -6.49 3.89
C VAL A 103 13.07 -6.48 5.15
N ARG A 104 12.51 -6.91 6.29
CA ARG A 104 13.23 -6.95 7.57
C ARG A 104 14.37 -7.96 7.60
N LYS A 105 14.18 -9.14 7.01
CA LYS A 105 15.21 -10.19 6.96
C LYS A 105 16.46 -9.73 6.23
N GLU A 106 16.29 -8.88 5.22
CA GLU A 106 17.39 -8.29 4.42
C GLU A 106 18.00 -7.05 5.09
N GLY A 107 17.53 -6.64 6.27
CA GLY A 107 18.05 -5.46 6.97
C GLY A 107 17.69 -4.13 6.31
N LEU A 108 16.67 -4.11 5.44
CA LEU A 108 16.30 -2.95 4.62
C LEU A 108 15.17 -2.09 5.25
N PHE A 109 14.68 -2.46 6.43
CA PHE A 109 13.60 -1.76 7.12
C PHE A 109 14.10 -0.67 8.05
N LYS A 110 13.49 0.51 7.97
CA LYS A 110 13.70 1.67 8.84
C LYS A 110 12.45 1.89 9.69
N VAL A 111 12.63 1.89 11.01
CA VAL A 111 11.54 2.12 11.98
C VAL A 111 11.23 3.61 12.05
N VAL A 112 9.94 3.95 12.12
CA VAL A 112 9.46 5.30 12.41
C VAL A 112 8.55 5.26 13.64
N LEU A 113 8.92 6.00 14.68
CA LEU A 113 8.20 6.09 15.94
C LEU A 113 7.48 7.43 16.10
N SER A 114 8.02 8.49 15.51
CA SER A 114 7.43 9.83 15.56
C SER A 114 6.21 9.96 14.65
N ASN A 115 5.27 10.79 15.08
CA ASN A 115 4.17 11.27 14.23
C ASN A 115 4.53 12.59 13.51
N ASN A 116 5.77 13.08 13.67
CA ASN A 116 6.26 14.28 13.00
C ASN A 116 6.72 13.93 11.57
N GLN A 117 6.08 14.55 10.58
CA GLN A 117 6.38 14.39 9.16
C GLN A 117 7.76 14.95 8.78
N GLU A 118 8.34 15.80 9.63
CA GLU A 118 9.69 16.36 9.47
C GLU A 118 10.72 15.66 10.38
N SER A 119 10.37 14.48 10.93
CA SER A 119 11.31 13.68 11.73
C SER A 119 12.52 13.25 10.90
N PHE A 120 13.70 13.24 11.52
CA PHE A 120 14.92 12.69 10.92
C PHE A 120 14.75 11.20 10.52
N GLU A 121 13.81 10.50 11.15
CA GLU A 121 13.47 9.10 10.84
C GLU A 121 12.98 8.92 9.39
N LEU A 122 12.54 9.99 8.72
CA LEU A 122 12.09 9.99 7.33
C LEU A 122 13.16 10.49 6.35
N SER A 123 14.37 10.80 6.83
CA SER A 123 15.42 11.40 6.00
C SER A 123 15.99 10.47 4.93
N GLU A 124 15.84 9.15 5.10
CA GLU A 124 16.24 8.13 4.14
C GLU A 124 15.06 7.54 3.34
N LEU A 125 13.85 8.12 3.47
CA LEU A 125 12.67 7.67 2.73
C LEU A 125 12.79 8.10 1.26
N GLU A 126 12.79 7.13 0.35
CA GLU A 126 13.00 7.36 -1.09
C GLU A 126 11.86 6.79 -1.95
N PRO A 127 11.53 7.42 -3.09
CA PRO A 127 10.53 6.87 -4.01
C PRO A 127 10.81 5.41 -4.38
N GLY A 128 9.78 4.58 -4.31
CA GLY A 128 9.86 3.13 -4.46
C GLY A 128 9.93 2.35 -3.14
N ASP A 129 10.20 3.00 -2.00
CA ASP A 129 10.15 2.35 -0.70
C ASP A 129 8.74 1.84 -0.37
N LEU A 130 8.69 0.68 0.28
CA LEU A 130 7.46 0.12 0.84
C LEU A 130 7.17 0.77 2.18
N LEU A 131 5.93 1.19 2.38
CA LEU A 131 5.42 1.85 3.58
C LEU A 131 4.54 0.86 4.36
N PHE A 132 4.70 0.74 5.68
CA PHE A 132 4.01 -0.27 6.48
C PHE A 132 3.17 0.31 7.63
N TRP A 133 1.97 -0.25 7.82
CA TRP A 133 1.09 0.09 8.95
C TRP A 133 0.60 -1.16 9.68
N ILE A 134 0.26 -0.94 10.95
CA ILE A 134 -0.51 -1.85 11.79
C ILE A 134 -1.87 -1.24 12.11
N GLY A 135 -2.81 -2.08 12.56
CA GLY A 135 -4.06 -1.63 13.18
C GLY A 135 -5.08 -0.99 12.23
N THR A 136 -4.97 -1.20 10.91
CA THR A 136 -6.00 -0.79 9.93
C THR A 136 -7.25 -1.68 10.00
N TYR A 137 -7.11 -2.93 10.44
CA TYR A 137 -8.18 -3.86 10.79
C TYR A 137 -7.70 -4.85 11.88
N PRO A 138 -8.60 -5.52 12.62
CA PRO A 138 -8.21 -6.56 13.57
C PRO A 138 -7.52 -7.74 12.88
N THR A 139 -6.34 -8.14 13.37
CA THR A 139 -5.59 -9.26 12.80
C THR A 139 -4.96 -10.13 13.89
N THR A 140 -4.76 -11.42 13.58
CA THR A 140 -3.97 -12.36 14.38
C THR A 140 -2.60 -12.63 13.77
N ASN A 141 -2.19 -11.85 12.76
CA ASN A 141 -0.89 -11.99 12.11
C ASN A 141 0.26 -11.66 13.08
N ASP A 142 1.37 -12.36 12.93
CA ASP A 142 2.64 -12.04 13.58
C ASP A 142 3.76 -11.98 12.51
N PRO A 143 4.36 -10.80 12.24
CA PRO A 143 4.07 -9.50 12.86
C PRO A 143 2.70 -8.93 12.42
N PRO A 144 2.04 -8.10 13.26
CA PRO A 144 0.66 -7.62 13.06
C PRO A 144 0.54 -6.50 12.02
N ILE A 145 1.28 -6.61 10.92
CA ILE A 145 1.20 -5.73 9.76
C ILE A 145 -0.13 -5.94 9.06
N THR A 146 -0.85 -4.84 8.84
CA THR A 146 -2.19 -4.88 8.25
C THR A 146 -2.26 -4.14 6.92
N HIS A 147 -1.26 -3.32 6.58
CA HIS A 147 -1.27 -2.55 5.34
C HIS A 147 0.12 -2.27 4.80
N VAL A 148 0.22 -2.18 3.47
CA VAL A 148 1.45 -1.84 2.74
C VAL A 148 1.13 -0.98 1.51
N MET A 149 1.96 0.04 1.24
CA MET A 149 1.85 0.95 0.08
C MET A 149 3.25 1.24 -0.50
N ILE A 150 3.33 1.90 -1.67
CA ILE A 150 4.59 2.35 -2.27
C ILE A 150 4.70 3.87 -2.14
N TYR A 151 5.82 4.38 -1.65
CA TYR A 151 6.11 5.81 -1.64
C TYR A 151 6.44 6.31 -3.05
N LEU A 152 5.83 7.41 -3.49
CA LEU A 152 6.02 7.98 -4.84
C LEU A 152 6.98 9.17 -4.87
N GLY A 153 7.33 9.75 -3.71
CA GLY A 153 8.06 11.02 -3.65
C GLY A 153 7.13 12.20 -3.41
N HIS A 154 7.50 13.35 -3.96
CA HIS A 154 6.74 14.59 -3.83
C HIS A 154 6.02 14.92 -5.14
N GLU A 155 4.74 15.27 -5.02
CA GLU A 155 3.97 15.80 -6.12
C GLU A 155 4.45 17.22 -6.46
N LYS A 156 4.71 17.50 -7.74
CA LYS A 156 5.22 18.80 -8.22
C LYS A 156 4.29 19.96 -7.91
N GLN A 157 2.98 19.73 -7.97
CA GLN A 157 1.99 20.80 -7.80
C GLN A 157 1.94 21.32 -6.37
N THR A 158 2.03 20.44 -5.38
CA THR A 158 1.80 20.79 -3.97
C THR A 158 3.06 20.68 -3.11
N GLY A 159 4.08 19.98 -3.59
CA GLY A 159 5.24 19.58 -2.80
C GLY A 159 4.89 18.55 -1.72
N GLU A 160 3.72 17.90 -1.79
CA GLU A 160 3.28 16.93 -0.78
C GLU A 160 3.81 15.54 -1.05
N ARG A 161 4.10 14.81 0.03
CA ARG A 161 4.49 13.41 -0.03
C ARG A 161 3.27 12.56 -0.40
N VAL A 162 3.36 11.85 -1.51
CA VAL A 162 2.29 11.00 -2.03
C VAL A 162 2.74 9.55 -2.10
N MET A 163 1.77 8.64 -2.07
CA MET A 163 1.97 7.20 -2.13
C MET A 163 0.91 6.56 -3.01
N VAL A 164 1.16 5.34 -3.47
CA VAL A 164 0.24 4.56 -4.30
C VAL A 164 0.00 3.18 -3.72
N GLY A 165 -1.21 2.69 -3.89
CA GLY A 165 -1.57 1.31 -3.62
C GLY A 165 -3.06 1.11 -3.55
N SER A 166 -3.52 0.09 -2.82
CA SER A 166 -4.95 -0.18 -2.67
C SER A 166 -5.41 0.00 -1.23
N SER A 167 -6.41 0.85 -1.01
CA SER A 167 -6.98 1.13 0.32
C SER A 167 -8.49 1.34 0.26
N ASP A 168 -9.19 1.08 1.35
CA ASP A 168 -10.63 1.22 1.55
C ASP A 168 -11.04 2.52 2.28
N GLY A 169 -10.34 3.64 2.02
CA GLY A 169 -10.80 4.93 2.55
C GLY A 169 -9.74 5.96 2.91
N ARG A 170 -8.48 5.82 2.47
CA ARG A 170 -7.47 6.89 2.62
C ARG A 170 -7.81 8.11 1.75
N THR A 171 -7.15 9.23 2.02
CA THR A 171 -7.40 10.49 1.30
C THR A 171 -6.34 10.79 0.26
N TYR A 172 -6.73 11.58 -0.73
CA TYR A 172 -5.83 12.34 -1.60
C TYR A 172 -6.38 13.76 -1.76
N HIS A 173 -5.58 14.76 -1.38
CA HIS A 173 -6.01 16.15 -1.20
C HIS A 173 -7.29 16.29 -0.37
N GLY A 174 -7.36 15.55 0.75
CA GLY A 174 -8.49 15.58 1.68
C GLY A 174 -9.78 14.90 1.17
N LYS A 175 -9.80 14.39 -0.07
CA LYS A 175 -10.93 13.63 -0.64
C LYS A 175 -10.70 12.15 -0.41
N ARG A 176 -11.71 11.46 0.15
CA ARG A 176 -11.65 10.02 0.40
C ARG A 176 -11.70 9.24 -0.91
N ARG A 177 -10.78 8.28 -1.06
CA ARG A 177 -10.61 7.41 -2.22
C ARG A 177 -10.60 5.94 -1.78
N TRP A 178 -11.00 5.07 -2.70
CA TRP A 178 -11.16 3.64 -2.46
C TRP A 178 -10.54 2.84 -3.60
N GLY A 179 -9.96 1.68 -3.29
CA GLY A 179 -9.27 0.84 -4.26
C GLY A 179 -7.90 1.35 -4.66
N VAL A 180 -7.49 1.02 -5.88
CA VAL A 180 -6.15 1.29 -6.40
C VAL A 180 -6.04 2.76 -6.80
N SER A 181 -5.34 3.56 -6.01
CA SER A 181 -5.28 5.01 -6.16
C SER A 181 -3.97 5.61 -5.63
N VAL A 182 -3.76 6.89 -5.94
CA VAL A 182 -2.80 7.76 -5.26
C VAL A 182 -3.42 8.31 -3.97
N PHE A 183 -2.61 8.42 -2.92
CA PHE A 183 -3.01 8.87 -1.58
C PHE A 183 -1.97 9.82 -0.97
N ASP A 184 -2.44 10.67 -0.05
CA ASP A 184 -1.59 11.48 0.81
C ASP A 184 -0.81 10.55 1.77
N LEU A 185 0.53 10.64 1.81
CA LEU A 185 1.29 9.89 2.84
C LEU A 185 0.94 10.43 4.23
N PHE A 186 0.89 11.75 4.34
CA PHE A 186 0.47 12.45 5.54
C PHE A 186 -0.59 13.49 5.23
N MET A 187 -1.70 13.44 5.97
CA MET A 187 -2.79 14.38 5.78
C MET A 187 -2.39 15.77 6.30
N LYS A 188 -2.50 16.81 5.47
CA LYS A 188 -2.42 18.20 5.92
C LYS A 188 -3.76 18.77 6.39
N PHE A 189 -4.85 18.30 5.81
CA PHE A 189 -6.19 18.77 6.14
C PHE A 189 -6.85 17.81 7.13
N ALA A 190 -7.11 18.29 8.34
CA ALA A 190 -8.01 17.58 9.25
C ALA A 190 -9.40 17.54 8.60
N ASN A 191 -9.80 16.38 8.06
CA ASN A 191 -11.18 16.18 7.67
C ASN A 191 -11.95 15.81 8.95
N PRO A 192 -12.87 16.67 9.44
CA PRO A 192 -13.60 16.42 10.68
C PRO A 192 -14.52 15.19 10.62
N HIS A 193 -14.78 14.65 9.43
CA HIS A 193 -15.51 13.40 9.19
C HIS A 193 -14.60 12.19 8.95
N TYR A 194 -13.27 12.40 8.92
CA TYR A 194 -12.29 11.34 8.80
C TYR A 194 -11.55 11.16 10.12
N HIS A 195 -12.05 10.22 10.92
CA HIS A 195 -11.29 9.71 12.04
C HIS A 195 -10.44 8.56 11.52
N LEU A 196 -9.12 8.77 11.41
CA LEU A 196 -8.19 7.64 11.39
C LEU A 196 -8.59 6.73 12.55
N ASN A 197 -8.80 5.44 12.27
CA ASN A 197 -8.96 4.47 13.34
C ASN A 197 -7.78 4.69 14.30
N SER A 198 -8.06 5.01 15.56
CA SER A 198 -7.04 5.37 16.55
C SER A 198 -5.98 4.27 16.76
N SER A 199 -6.24 3.05 16.30
CA SER A 199 -5.29 1.95 16.27
C SER A 199 -4.34 1.94 15.07
N THR A 200 -4.62 2.69 14.00
CA THR A 200 -3.78 2.74 12.80
C THR A 200 -2.48 3.45 13.12
N LYS A 201 -1.36 2.76 12.97
CA LYS A 201 -0.02 3.33 13.20
C LYS A 201 0.89 3.06 12.01
N PHE A 202 1.50 4.11 11.48
CA PHE A 202 2.62 4.00 10.57
C PHE A 202 3.84 3.54 11.38
N ILE A 203 4.48 2.45 10.96
CA ILE A 203 5.59 1.86 11.73
C ILE A 203 6.95 2.04 11.06
N GLY A 204 6.96 2.49 9.81
CA GLY A 204 8.19 2.70 9.05
C GLY A 204 8.08 2.24 7.61
N TYR A 205 9.24 2.17 6.97
CA TYR A 205 9.38 1.94 5.55
C TYR A 205 10.60 1.07 5.25
N GLY A 206 10.72 0.57 4.02
CA GLY A 206 11.95 -0.11 3.61
C GLY A 206 12.05 -0.39 2.12
N LYS A 207 13.28 -0.59 1.68
CA LYS A 207 13.60 -0.86 0.27
C LYS A 207 13.10 -2.24 -0.15
N ILE A 208 12.66 -2.35 -1.40
CA ILE A 208 12.25 -3.62 -2.01
C ILE A 208 13.51 -4.49 -2.23
N PRO A 209 13.63 -5.66 -1.59
CA PRO A 209 14.81 -6.48 -1.78
C PRO A 209 14.98 -6.98 -3.23
N GLY A 210 16.19 -6.82 -3.78
CA GLY A 210 16.56 -7.37 -5.09
C GLY A 210 16.12 -6.53 -6.28
N ILE A 211 15.45 -5.38 -6.08
CA ILE A 211 14.98 -4.52 -7.17
C ILE A 211 16.14 -3.89 -7.95
N GLU A 212 17.25 -3.63 -7.27
CA GLU A 212 18.49 -3.11 -7.85
C GLU A 212 19.11 -4.07 -8.88
N LYS A 213 18.90 -5.37 -8.72
CA LYS A 213 19.42 -6.41 -9.63
C LYS A 213 18.66 -6.48 -10.95
N LEU A 214 17.53 -5.78 -11.06
CA LEU A 214 16.80 -5.65 -12.32
C LEU A 214 17.47 -4.67 -13.29
N GLU A 215 18.46 -3.88 -12.86
CA GLU A 215 19.24 -3.02 -13.78
C GLU A 215 20.21 -3.81 -14.65
N GLU A 216 20.60 -5.00 -14.20
CA GLU A 216 21.67 -5.81 -14.78
C GLU A 216 21.17 -6.80 -15.85
N ASN A 217 19.85 -6.90 -16.05
CA ASN A 217 19.19 -7.79 -17.02
C ASN A 217 18.52 -7.00 -18.16
#